data_AF-A0A5J4ND02-F1
#
_entry.id   AF-A0A5J4ND02-F1
#
_cell.length_a   1.000
_cell.length_b   1.000
_cell.length_c   1.000
_cell.angle_alpha   90.00
_cell.angle_beta   90.00
_cell.angle_gamma   90.00
#
_symmetry.space_group_name_H-M   'P 1'
#
loop_
_entity.id
_entity.type
_entity.pdbx_description
1 polymer ?
#
loop_
_entity_poly.entity_id
_entity_poly.type
_entity_poly.pdbx_seq_one_letter_code
_entity_poly.pdbx_strand_id
1 'polypeptide(L)' 'MYAFDLKLKKCINFVYTGCGGNGNKFRNKVECDRVCDVQ' A
#
# COMPACT_ATOMS: atom_id res chain seq x y z
N MET A 1 1.13 7.74 -1.79
CA MET A 1 0.51 6.79 -0.84
C MET A 1 1.03 5.40 -1.16
N TYR A 2 0.94 4.44 -0.26
CA TYR A 2 1.44 3.09 -0.51
C TYR A 2 0.29 2.10 -0.61
N ALA A 3 0.35 1.20 -1.57
CA ALA A 3 -0.56 0.08 -1.71
C ALA A 3 0.27 -1.19 -1.83
N PHE A 4 -0.22 -2.28 -1.25
CA PHE A 4 0.40 -3.58 -1.40
C PHE A 4 0.02 -4.18 -2.75
N ASP A 5 1.02 -4.43 -3.59
CA ASP A 5 0.84 -5.14 -4.84
C ASP A 5 1.03 -6.65 -4.59
N LEU A 6 -0.06 -7.40 -4.72
CA LEU A 6 -0.08 -8.86 -4.52
C LEU A 6 0.75 -9.61 -5.57
N LYS A 7 0.93 -9.05 -6.78
CA LYS A 7 1.72 -9.67 -7.85
C LYS A 7 3.22 -9.52 -7.57
N LEU A 8 3.61 -8.33 -7.10
CA LEU A 8 5.00 -8.04 -6.75
C LEU A 8 5.37 -8.47 -5.33
N LYS A 9 4.36 -8.81 -4.51
CA LYS A 9 4.45 -9.00 -3.05
C LYS A 9 5.20 -7.84 -2.38
N LYS A 10 4.91 -6.60 -2.79
CA LYS A 10 5.64 -5.42 -2.33
C LYS A 10 4.72 -4.22 -2.19
N CYS A 11 5.04 -3.36 -1.24
CA CYS A 11 4.41 -2.06 -1.10
C CYS A 11 4.95 -1.07 -2.13
N ILE A 12 4.09 -0.67 -3.06
CA ILE A 12 4.41 0.29 -4.13
C ILE A 12 3.82 1.66 -3.82
N ASN A 13 4.51 2.71 -4.26
CA ASN A 13 3.98 4.06 -4.16
C ASN A 13 3.00 4.32 -5.29
N PHE A 14 1.84 4.90 -4.98
CA PHE A 14 0.83 5.32 -5.93
C PHE A 14 0.23 6.69 -5.56
N VAL A 15 -0.25 7.41 -6.57
CA VAL A 15 -0.97 8.67 -6.41
C VAL A 15 -2.45 8.37 -6.19
N TYR A 16 -2.96 8.71 -5.02
CA TYR A 16 -4.39 8.64 -4.71
C TYR A 16 -5.01 10.03 -4.87
N THR A 17 -6.02 10.15 -5.73
CA THR A 17 -6.62 11.44 -6.12
C THR A 17 -7.72 11.93 -5.17
N GLY A 18 -8.05 11.17 -4.12
CA GLY A 18 -8.89 11.66 -3.02
C GLY A 18 -10.24 10.96 -2.84
N CYS A 19 -10.75 10.21 -3.84
CA CYS A 19 -12.06 9.56 -3.77
C CYS A 19 -12.01 8.07 -4.16
N GLY A 20 -12.84 7.23 -3.54
CA GLY A 20 -13.03 5.81 -3.91
C GLY A 20 -11.93 4.83 -3.45
N GLY A 21 -11.17 5.16 -2.40
CA GLY A 21 -10.11 4.29 -1.88
C GLY A 21 -10.63 3.00 -1.25
N ASN A 22 -9.87 1.92 -1.40
CA ASN A 22 -10.05 0.68 -0.64
C ASN A 22 -9.09 0.65 0.57
N GLY A 23 -9.19 -0.38 1.43
CA GLY A 23 -8.33 -0.54 2.60
C GLY A 23 -6.85 -0.81 2.29
N ASN A 24 -6.47 -0.99 1.02
CA ASN A 24 -5.09 -1.23 0.60
C ASN A 24 -4.36 0.09 0.34
N LYS A 25 -4.38 0.97 1.34
CA LYS A 25 -3.94 2.35 1.24
C LYS A 25 -3.27 2.78 2.55
N PHE A 26 -1.97 2.97 2.48
CA PHE A 26 -1.12 3.29 3.61
C PHE A 26 -0.46 4.65 3.42
N ARG A 27 -0.17 5.34 4.52
CA ARG A 27 0.43 6.69 4.48
C ARG A 27 1.91 6.63 4.17
N ASN A 28 2.60 5.59 4.62
CA ASN A 28 4.01 5.38 4.38
C ASN A 28 4.31 3.90 4.07
N LYS A 29 5.52 3.64 3.55
CA LYS A 29 5.93 2.29 3.15
C LYS A 29 6.00 1.32 4.33
N VAL A 30 6.52 1.78 5.47
CA VAL A 30 6.72 0.96 6.68
C VAL A 30 5.39 0.42 7.22
N GLU A 31 4.35 1.25 7.22
CA GLU A 31 2.99 0.85 7.60
C GLU A 31 2.46 -0.24 6.67
N CYS A 32 2.63 -0.07 5.35
CA CYS A 32 2.24 -1.08 4.36
C CYS A 32 3.02 -2.39 4.55
N ASP A 33 4.35 -2.32 4.70
CA ASP A 33 5.22 -3.49 4.85
C ASP A 33 4.89 -4.27 6.14
N ARG A 34 4.55 -3.55 7.23
CA ARG A 34 4.11 -4.15 8.50
C ARG A 34 2.73 -4.79 8.42
N VAL A 35 1.76 -4.14 7.77
CA VAL A 35 0.38 -4.64 7.71
C VAL A 35 0.26 -5.84 6.77
N CYS A 36 0.98 -5.81 5.66
CA CYS A 36 0.96 -6.89 4.67
C CYS A 36 2.00 -7.99 4.93
N ASP A 37 2.67 -7.95 6.10
CA ASP A 37 3.70 -8.89 6.56
C ASP A 37 4.64 -9.28 5.42
N VAL A 38 5.27 -8.27 4.81
CA VAL A 38 6.19 -8.46 3.69
C VAL A 38 7.51 -8.99 4.23
N GLN A 39 7.52 -10.27 4.60
CA GLN A 39 8.71 -11.06 4.92
C GLN A 39 9.26 -11.75 3.67
#